data_AF-A6G6B6-F1
#
_entry.id   AF-A6G6B6-F1
#
_cell.length_a   1.000
_cell.length_b   1.000
_cell.length_c   1.000
_cell.angle_alpha   90.00
_cell.angle_beta   90.00
_cell.angle_gamma   90.00
#
_symmetry.space_group_name_H-M   'P 1'
#
loop_
_entity.id
_entity.type
_entity.pdbx_description
1 polymer ?
#
loop_
_entity_poly.entity_id
_entity_poly.type
_entity_poly.pdbx_seq_one_letter_code
_entity_poly.pdbx_strand_id
1 'polypeptide(L)'
;MKGEPGNEQGPREAGEDERGPWGLAAVALVAGLLQVLASVALGMARADDFEAASSESSAIYLLAAALVTAGVFAIYLVRERPAIALTLGTVWPLGMFFGLRKHATVLGLAFHGEFILHHLAAILAFALAVMVPLRWARDEQLGPAWQRMGPAALAVPGAALLLVGHLSTLLQPPPPGSEAGLAQALSLGGQPWITELGAGLLIAAWPLAVGLFWTRLGPAERRPIALILLAPMVVRLATAGVHGLSGALVAPAAVPWLGATMVVASVLTLGLLRPRLDRWVTAVVGIICLFGSMLFYYFYEHGFGELEDGLGGLLQSLFGFQVPYPPYTDDLRSAALMLGLFFMFVTVYTALVSTEDRSRGLSLGLMLIAGLGLSSPHLALMVGAGALLFIETLLPGAPHRELGAWNGWGGSPKVPEWVKLEEIDDEEDREAEGAGFAPNEADLRGTLEGLSERLAAAAPIAAEDDAGSTILVRDHLGDTPFELRARVPRRSPADVRVELTVGLPGRSEAAFELVPDTSERGPRPAHLLARSHRVIGDPRQLEAFGDEALDALTPFPTAYLRAWEAGAQVELGAELSRLRVDSLEALVRCLARALRD
;
A
#
# COMPACT_ATOMS: atom_id res chain seq x y z
N MET A 1 -35.72 47.42 5.69
CA MET A 1 -35.47 46.46 4.59
C MET A 1 -34.27 45.64 5.01
N LYS A 2 -34.44 44.31 5.03
CA LYS A 2 -33.47 43.32 5.53
C LYS A 2 -32.25 43.29 4.61
N GLY A 3 -31.06 43.47 5.18
CA GLY A 3 -29.79 43.20 4.51
C GLY A 3 -29.41 41.74 4.72
N GLU A 4 -29.22 41.01 3.63
CA GLU A 4 -28.60 39.69 3.65
C GLU A 4 -27.08 39.83 3.83
N PRO A 5 -26.45 39.09 4.73
CA PRO A 5 -25.00 38.98 4.78
C PRO A 5 -24.53 38.00 3.70
N GLY A 6 -23.69 38.49 2.78
CA GLY A 6 -22.98 37.68 1.81
C GLY A 6 -22.04 36.70 2.51
N ASN A 7 -22.27 35.41 2.25
CA ASN A 7 -21.43 34.32 2.72
C ASN A 7 -20.34 34.07 1.66
N GLU A 8 -19.27 34.87 1.70
CA GLU A 8 -18.03 34.59 0.98
C GLU A 8 -17.33 33.39 1.64
N GLN A 9 -17.71 32.17 1.23
CA GLN A 9 -16.86 31.01 1.45
C GLN A 9 -15.87 30.96 0.28
N GLY A 10 -14.67 31.50 0.52
CA GLY A 10 -13.55 31.35 -0.40
C GLY A 10 -13.24 29.87 -0.68
N PRO A 11 -12.59 29.57 -1.81
CA PRO A 11 -12.24 28.21 -2.18
C PRO A 11 -11.40 27.59 -1.08
N ARG A 12 -11.91 26.53 -0.44
CA ARG A 12 -11.13 25.68 0.46
C ARG A 12 -9.90 25.21 -0.30
N GLU A 13 -8.73 25.51 0.25
CA GLU A 13 -7.44 25.04 -0.27
C GLU A 13 -7.47 23.50 -0.36
N ALA A 14 -7.65 22.97 -1.56
CA ALA A 14 -7.53 21.55 -1.90
C ALA A 14 -6.06 21.09 -1.89
N GLY A 15 -5.32 21.45 -0.84
CA GLY A 15 -3.88 21.25 -0.73
C GLY A 15 -3.41 20.45 0.47
N GLU A 16 -4.28 20.16 1.45
CA GLU A 16 -3.85 19.55 2.73
C GLU A 16 -4.29 18.09 2.95
N ASP A 17 -5.18 17.52 2.14
CA ASP A 17 -5.85 16.25 2.48
C ASP A 17 -5.17 14.93 2.04
N GLU A 18 -4.12 14.91 1.21
CA GLU A 18 -3.61 13.65 0.65
C GLU A 18 -2.24 13.20 1.19
N ARG A 19 -2.15 13.02 2.51
CA ARG A 19 -1.15 12.09 3.07
C ARG A 19 -1.87 10.87 3.63
N GLY A 20 -2.06 9.87 2.78
CA GLY A 20 -2.59 8.57 3.20
C GLY A 20 -1.80 7.96 4.39
N PRO A 21 -2.38 6.97 5.09
CA PRO A 21 -1.78 6.37 6.30
C PRO A 21 -0.43 5.67 6.05
N TRP A 22 -0.04 5.51 4.78
CA TRP A 22 1.14 4.78 4.33
C TRP A 22 2.47 5.39 4.76
N GLY A 23 2.54 6.72 4.88
CA GLY A 23 3.74 7.38 5.41
C GLY A 23 4.01 6.98 6.85
N LEU A 24 2.96 6.99 7.69
CA LEU A 24 3.04 6.52 9.08
C LEU A 24 3.33 5.02 9.15
N ALA A 25 2.71 4.22 8.28
CA ALA A 25 2.96 2.77 8.21
C ALA A 25 4.41 2.44 7.85
N ALA A 26 5.01 3.18 6.90
CA ALA A 26 6.40 3.00 6.52
C ALA A 26 7.35 3.36 7.68
N VAL A 27 7.10 4.47 8.39
CA VAL A 27 7.90 4.85 9.56
C VAL A 27 7.75 3.83 10.69
N ALA A 28 6.54 3.34 10.95
CA ALA A 28 6.28 2.31 11.94
C ALA A 28 7.00 0.99 11.60
N LEU A 29 6.99 0.59 10.33
CA LEU A 29 7.68 -0.60 9.86
C LEU A 29 9.20 -0.48 10.03
N VAL A 30 9.78 0.66 9.63
CA VAL A 30 11.22 0.91 9.79
C VAL A 30 11.59 0.95 11.27
N ALA A 31 10.77 1.60 12.10
CA ALA A 31 11.00 1.65 13.54
C ALA A 31 11.00 0.24 14.17
N GLY A 32 9.99 -0.57 13.83
CA GLY A 32 9.92 -1.96 14.28
C GLY A 32 11.08 -2.83 13.76
N LEU A 33 11.53 -2.62 12.53
CA LEU A 33 12.66 -3.37 11.97
C LEU A 33 13.97 -3.02 12.70
N LEU A 34 14.21 -1.72 12.92
CA LEU A 34 15.37 -1.26 13.67
C LEU A 34 15.31 -1.71 15.14
N GLN A 35 14.12 -1.77 15.73
CA GLN A 35 13.91 -2.33 17.06
C GLN A 35 14.31 -3.80 17.09
N VAL A 36 13.83 -4.62 16.15
CA VAL A 36 14.21 -6.04 16.04
C VAL A 36 15.72 -6.21 15.89
N LEU A 37 16.36 -5.39 15.04
CA LEU A 37 17.82 -5.42 14.88
C LEU A 37 18.54 -5.03 16.18
N ALA A 38 18.03 -4.06 16.92
CA ALA A 38 18.57 -3.67 18.21
C ALA A 38 18.42 -4.80 19.25
N SER A 39 17.25 -5.45 19.31
CA SER A 39 17.02 -6.61 20.18
C SER A 39 17.95 -7.78 19.86
N VAL A 40 18.19 -8.06 18.57
CA VAL A 40 19.16 -9.08 18.15
C VAL A 40 20.59 -8.70 18.53
N ALA A 41 20.98 -7.44 18.31
CA ALA A 41 22.31 -6.97 18.70
C ALA A 41 22.55 -7.05 20.21
N LEU A 42 21.54 -6.73 21.02
CA LEU A 42 21.57 -6.86 22.48
C LEU A 42 21.61 -8.33 22.91
N GLY A 43 20.81 -9.19 22.28
CA GLY A 43 20.79 -10.62 22.56
C GLY A 43 22.11 -11.32 22.25
N MET A 44 22.89 -10.81 21.30
CA MET A 44 24.23 -11.33 20.94
C MET A 44 25.38 -10.73 21.76
N ALA A 45 25.11 -9.74 22.61
CA ALA A 45 26.15 -9.10 23.40
C ALA A 45 26.55 -9.94 24.61
N ARG A 46 27.82 -9.86 25.01
CA ARG A 46 28.28 -10.45 26.28
C ARG A 46 27.70 -9.65 27.45
N ALA A 47 27.48 -10.31 28.58
CA ALA A 47 26.91 -9.69 29.78
C ALA A 47 27.67 -8.42 30.22
N ASP A 48 29.01 -8.45 30.21
CA ASP A 48 29.85 -7.30 30.59
C ASP A 48 29.67 -6.10 29.64
N ASP A 49 29.55 -6.36 28.34
CA ASP A 49 29.34 -5.32 27.33
C ASP A 49 27.93 -4.72 27.44
N PHE A 50 26.94 -5.57 27.75
CA PHE A 50 25.57 -5.14 27.99
C PHE A 50 25.46 -4.26 29.23
N GLU A 51 26.11 -4.64 30.34
CA GLU A 51 26.13 -3.84 31.56
C GLU A 51 26.77 -2.47 31.30
N ALA A 52 27.90 -2.44 30.58
CA ALA A 52 28.55 -1.21 30.15
C ALA A 52 27.62 -0.32 29.32
N ALA A 53 26.92 -0.88 28.32
CA ALA A 53 25.95 -0.16 27.49
C ALA A 53 24.76 0.38 28.30
N SER A 54 24.26 -0.39 29.27
CA SER A 54 23.15 0.03 30.14
C SER A 54 23.53 1.19 31.08
N SER A 55 24.82 1.32 31.40
CA SER A 55 25.35 2.39 32.24
C SER A 55 25.55 3.71 31.48
N GLU A 56 25.50 3.69 30.15
CA GLU A 56 25.59 4.91 29.33
C GLU A 56 24.35 5.79 29.54
N SER A 57 24.54 7.11 29.55
CA SER A 57 23.45 8.07 29.77
C SER A 57 22.48 8.09 28.59
N SER A 58 21.18 7.85 28.87
CA SER A 58 20.10 7.95 27.88
C SER A 58 20.00 9.33 27.21
N ALA A 59 20.49 10.39 27.86
CA ALA A 59 20.47 11.75 27.33
C ALA A 59 21.22 11.89 26.00
N ILE A 60 22.32 11.15 25.81
CA ILE A 60 23.12 11.20 24.57
C ILE A 60 22.33 10.60 23.41
N TYR A 61 21.57 9.53 23.67
CA TYR A 61 20.74 8.85 22.68
C TYR A 61 19.45 9.60 22.35
N LEU A 62 18.85 10.27 23.35
CA LEU A 62 17.75 11.20 23.11
C LEU A 62 18.19 12.40 22.27
N LEU A 63 19.37 12.95 22.55
CA LEU A 63 19.98 13.99 21.72
C LEU A 63 20.23 13.48 20.30
N ALA A 64 20.78 12.26 20.15
CA ALA A 64 20.97 11.65 18.84
C ALA A 64 19.64 11.51 18.09
N ALA A 65 18.59 10.99 18.73
CA ALA A 65 17.26 10.88 18.14
C ALA A 65 16.72 12.26 17.70
N ALA A 66 16.80 13.27 18.56
CA ALA A 66 16.39 14.64 18.25
C ALA A 66 17.17 15.22 17.06
N LEU A 67 18.48 14.98 16.98
CA LEU A 67 19.32 15.40 15.85
C LEU A 67 18.96 14.65 14.57
N VAL A 68 18.66 13.35 14.61
CA VAL A 68 18.17 12.60 13.44
C VAL A 68 16.86 13.22 12.97
N THR A 69 15.89 13.43 13.87
CA THR A 69 14.59 14.04 13.53
C THR A 69 14.75 15.43 12.92
N ALA A 70 15.60 16.27 13.52
CA ALA A 70 15.89 17.60 13.01
C ALA A 70 16.55 17.55 11.62
N GLY A 71 17.48 16.61 11.40
CA GLY A 71 18.14 16.41 10.10
C GLY A 71 17.16 15.96 9.03
N VAL A 72 16.34 14.95 9.32
CA VAL A 72 15.28 14.48 8.39
C VAL A 72 14.30 15.61 8.08
N PHE A 73 13.88 16.38 9.09
CA PHE A 73 13.00 17.52 8.90
C PHE A 73 13.65 18.62 8.05
N ALA A 74 14.92 18.94 8.29
CA ALA A 74 15.66 19.92 7.49
C ALA A 74 15.78 19.49 6.03
N ILE A 75 16.14 18.21 5.78
CA ILE A 75 16.18 17.63 4.42
C ILE A 75 14.80 17.71 3.77
N TYR A 76 13.74 17.40 4.51
CA TYR A 76 12.38 17.47 4.02
C TYR A 76 11.95 18.89 3.63
N LEU A 77 12.35 19.91 4.42
CA LEU A 77 12.06 21.32 4.11
C LEU A 77 12.80 21.80 2.85
N VAL A 78 13.99 21.30 2.57
CA VAL A 78 14.78 21.68 1.38
C VAL A 78 14.63 20.70 0.21
N ARG A 79 13.66 19.78 0.25
CA ARG A 79 13.53 18.69 -0.73
C ARG A 79 13.39 19.16 -2.18
N GLU A 80 12.85 20.37 -2.39
CA GLU A 80 12.72 21.00 -3.71
C GLU A 80 14.06 21.51 -4.27
N ARG A 81 15.12 21.51 -3.45
CA ARG A 81 16.48 21.92 -3.81
C ARG A 81 17.42 20.71 -3.68
N PRO A 82 17.47 19.83 -4.69
CA PRO A 82 18.09 18.50 -4.57
C PRO A 82 19.57 18.55 -4.17
N ALA A 83 20.34 19.53 -4.68
CA ALA A 83 21.73 19.70 -4.29
C ALA A 83 21.90 20.01 -2.79
N ILE A 84 21.03 20.84 -2.21
CA ILE A 84 21.06 21.19 -0.78
C ILE A 84 20.59 20.00 0.06
N ALA A 85 19.52 19.33 -0.36
CA ALA A 85 19.01 18.13 0.30
C ALA A 85 20.06 17.00 0.32
N LEU A 86 20.79 16.78 -0.79
CA LEU A 86 21.89 15.82 -0.87
C LEU A 86 23.06 16.18 0.02
N THR A 87 23.44 17.46 0.03
CA THR A 87 24.52 17.95 0.87
C THR A 87 24.16 17.78 2.35
N LEU A 88 22.93 18.14 2.76
CA LEU A 88 22.46 17.91 4.13
C LEU A 88 22.35 16.42 4.45
N GLY A 89 21.83 15.60 3.54
CA GLY A 89 21.71 14.15 3.69
C GLY A 89 23.04 13.42 3.84
N THR A 90 24.15 14.01 3.39
CA THR A 90 25.50 13.46 3.57
C THR A 90 26.23 14.08 4.75
N VAL A 91 26.22 15.41 4.87
CA VAL A 91 26.95 16.14 5.92
C VAL A 91 26.34 15.90 7.30
N TRP A 92 25.01 15.84 7.41
CA TRP A 92 24.34 15.71 8.71
C TRP A 92 24.62 14.35 9.39
N PRO A 93 24.46 13.19 8.73
CA PRO A 93 24.84 11.90 9.32
C PRO A 93 26.34 11.83 9.64
N LEU A 94 27.21 12.39 8.80
CA LEU A 94 28.64 12.44 9.07
C LEU A 94 28.94 13.25 10.33
N GLY A 95 28.36 14.46 10.45
CA GLY A 95 28.52 15.33 11.60
C GLY A 95 28.04 14.67 12.89
N MET A 96 26.88 14.02 12.83
CA MET A 96 26.36 13.22 13.93
C MET A 96 27.30 12.08 14.33
N PHE A 97 27.76 11.29 13.35
CA PHE A 97 28.68 10.17 13.60
C PHE A 97 29.98 10.66 14.25
N PHE A 98 30.62 11.70 13.70
CA PHE A 98 31.87 12.23 14.24
C PHE A 98 31.70 12.90 15.60
N GLY A 99 30.56 13.55 15.87
CA GLY A 99 30.25 14.17 17.15
C GLY A 99 29.91 13.17 18.25
N LEU A 100 29.17 12.10 17.90
CA LEU A 100 28.66 11.12 18.88
C LEU A 100 29.57 9.92 19.10
N ARG A 101 30.45 9.55 18.15
CA ARG A 101 31.30 8.34 18.27
C ARG A 101 32.21 8.26 19.50
N LYS A 102 32.48 9.38 20.16
CA LYS A 102 33.30 9.43 21.39
C LYS A 102 32.47 9.21 22.67
N HIS A 103 31.15 9.29 22.55
CA HIS A 103 30.20 9.36 23.66
C HIS A 103 29.08 8.32 23.57
N ALA A 104 28.99 7.60 22.46
CA ALA A 104 27.98 6.58 22.23
C ALA A 104 28.65 5.33 21.65
N THR A 105 28.38 4.19 22.26
CA THR A 105 28.71 2.89 21.65
C THR A 105 27.58 2.40 20.75
N VAL A 106 27.89 1.48 19.83
CA VAL A 106 26.88 0.80 18.99
C VAL A 106 25.91 0.00 19.87
N LEU A 107 26.41 -0.62 20.93
CA LEU A 107 25.59 -1.42 21.84
C LEU A 107 24.70 -0.55 22.72
N GLY A 108 25.19 0.59 23.22
CA GLY A 108 24.35 1.56 23.91
C GLY A 108 23.31 2.19 22.98
N LEU A 109 23.64 2.39 21.69
CA LEU A 109 22.65 2.81 20.69
C LEU A 109 21.56 1.75 20.50
N ALA A 110 21.92 0.47 20.49
CA ALA A 110 20.95 -0.62 20.46
C ALA A 110 20.11 -0.65 21.74
N PHE A 111 20.72 -0.51 22.92
CA PHE A 111 20.03 -0.56 24.22
C PHE A 111 18.97 0.54 24.35
N HIS A 112 19.39 1.80 24.20
CA HIS A 112 18.47 2.94 24.33
C HIS A 112 17.59 3.11 23.09
N GLY A 113 18.10 2.73 21.91
CA GLY A 113 17.37 2.80 20.66
C GLY A 113 16.22 1.79 20.59
N GLU A 114 16.40 0.56 21.07
CA GLU A 114 15.34 -0.45 21.17
C GLU A 114 14.15 0.14 21.92
N PHE A 115 14.40 0.71 23.11
CA PHE A 115 13.37 1.34 23.94
C PHE A 115 12.66 2.50 23.23
N ILE A 116 13.41 3.43 22.62
CA ILE A 116 12.84 4.57 21.89
C ILE A 116 11.98 4.09 20.72
N LEU A 117 12.49 3.15 19.93
CA LEU A 117 11.82 2.62 18.74
C LEU A 117 10.58 1.81 19.12
N HIS A 118 10.63 1.06 20.21
CA HIS A 118 9.49 0.35 20.79
C HIS A 118 8.32 1.30 21.08
N HIS A 119 8.56 2.42 21.76
CA HIS A 119 7.51 3.40 22.05
C HIS A 119 7.03 4.13 20.80
N LEU A 120 7.95 4.50 19.90
CA LEU A 120 7.60 5.14 18.64
C LEU A 120 6.69 4.25 17.80
N ALA A 121 7.04 2.97 17.63
CA ALA A 121 6.25 2.00 16.89
C ALA A 121 4.86 1.80 17.51
N ALA A 122 4.75 1.74 18.85
CA ALA A 122 3.47 1.66 19.55
C ALA A 122 2.57 2.88 19.29
N ILE A 123 3.13 4.09 19.35
CA ILE A 123 2.38 5.34 19.10
C ILE A 123 1.92 5.42 17.64
N LEU A 124 2.79 5.08 16.69
CA LEU A 124 2.46 5.09 15.27
C LEU A 124 1.40 4.01 14.94
N ALA A 125 1.53 2.81 15.50
CA ALA A 125 0.54 1.74 15.35
C ALA A 125 -0.81 2.13 15.96
N PHE A 126 -0.82 2.78 17.13
CA PHE A 126 -2.03 3.36 17.70
C PHE A 126 -2.67 4.39 16.77
N ALA A 127 -1.88 5.34 16.24
CA ALA A 127 -2.38 6.35 15.32
C ALA A 127 -3.00 5.72 14.07
N LEU A 128 -2.37 4.68 13.51
CA LEU A 128 -2.88 3.92 12.37
C LEU A 128 -4.18 3.17 12.69
N ALA A 129 -4.22 2.48 13.84
CA ALA A 129 -5.38 1.72 14.31
C ALA A 129 -6.60 2.62 14.61
N VAL A 130 -6.39 3.90 14.87
CA VAL A 130 -7.46 4.90 15.04
C VAL A 130 -7.81 5.56 13.71
N MET A 131 -6.80 6.03 12.95
CA MET A 131 -7.00 6.80 11.73
C MET A 131 -7.71 6.00 10.63
N VAL A 132 -7.30 4.76 10.39
CA VAL A 132 -7.85 3.94 9.30
C VAL A 132 -9.36 3.67 9.51
N PRO A 133 -9.81 3.17 10.67
CA PRO A 133 -11.24 2.96 10.89
C PRO A 133 -12.06 4.26 10.95
N LEU A 134 -11.48 5.37 11.43
CA LEU A 134 -12.17 6.67 11.40
C LEU A 134 -12.32 7.21 9.97
N ARG A 135 -11.38 6.92 9.07
CA ARG A 135 -11.54 7.19 7.64
C ARG A 135 -12.70 6.37 7.07
N TRP A 136 -12.77 5.07 7.37
CA TRP A 136 -13.89 4.23 6.93
C TRP A 136 -15.24 4.73 7.45
N ALA A 137 -15.30 5.19 8.69
CA ALA A 137 -16.51 5.76 9.28
C ALA A 137 -17.02 7.00 8.52
N ARG A 138 -16.12 7.76 7.89
CA ARG A 138 -16.42 8.97 7.11
C ARG A 138 -16.68 8.69 5.63
N ASP A 139 -16.16 7.60 5.09
CA ASP A 139 -16.30 7.24 3.68
C ASP A 139 -17.70 6.69 3.38
N GLU A 140 -18.54 7.49 2.74
CA GLU A 140 -19.93 7.14 2.45
C GLU A 140 -20.09 6.00 1.43
N GLN A 141 -19.06 5.76 0.62
CA GLN A 141 -19.06 4.70 -0.40
C GLN A 141 -19.05 3.30 0.24
N LEU A 142 -18.60 3.20 1.50
CA LEU A 142 -18.56 1.95 2.26
C LEU A 142 -19.93 1.52 2.83
N GLY A 143 -21.00 2.28 2.60
CA GLY A 143 -22.39 1.85 2.86
C GLY A 143 -23.11 2.64 3.95
N PRO A 144 -24.17 2.09 4.59
CA PRO A 144 -24.87 2.78 5.67
C PRO A 144 -23.97 2.99 6.89
N ALA A 145 -24.24 4.04 7.67
CA ALA A 145 -23.39 4.48 8.79
C ALA A 145 -23.03 3.36 9.77
N TRP A 146 -23.95 2.43 10.07
CA TRP A 146 -23.67 1.31 10.98
C TRP A 146 -22.61 0.33 10.43
N GLN A 147 -22.54 0.10 9.12
CA GLN A 147 -21.52 -0.75 8.49
C GLN A 147 -20.15 -0.06 8.56
N ARG A 148 -20.12 1.25 8.32
CA ARG A 148 -18.92 2.08 8.33
C ARG A 148 -18.34 2.27 9.73
N MET A 149 -19.20 2.46 10.71
CA MET A 149 -18.81 2.68 12.12
C MET A 149 -18.48 1.39 12.86
N GLY A 150 -18.96 0.23 12.41
CA GLY A 150 -18.76 -1.05 13.07
C GLY A 150 -17.30 -1.34 13.42
N PRO A 151 -16.37 -1.33 12.45
CA PRO A 151 -14.95 -1.54 12.73
C PRO A 151 -14.34 -0.47 13.64
N ALA A 152 -14.73 0.80 13.47
CA ALA A 152 -14.24 1.90 14.31
C ALA A 152 -14.68 1.78 15.76
N ALA A 153 -15.90 1.32 16.00
CA ALA A 153 -16.45 1.09 17.34
C ALA A 153 -15.69 0.00 18.13
N LEU A 154 -14.92 -0.87 17.46
CA LEU A 154 -14.05 -1.85 18.10
C LEU A 154 -12.58 -1.40 18.11
N ALA A 155 -12.07 -0.96 16.96
CA ALA A 155 -10.65 -0.65 16.80
C ALA A 155 -10.20 0.55 17.65
N VAL A 156 -10.98 1.63 17.70
CA VAL A 156 -10.62 2.85 18.46
C VAL A 156 -10.54 2.58 19.96
N PRO A 157 -11.57 2.02 20.63
CA PRO A 157 -11.45 1.69 22.04
C PRO A 157 -10.42 0.60 22.31
N GLY A 158 -10.29 -0.41 21.42
CA GLY A 158 -9.27 -1.45 21.54
C GLY A 158 -7.85 -0.88 21.53
N ALA A 159 -7.54 -0.03 20.56
CA ALA A 159 -6.25 0.66 20.45
C ALA A 159 -5.99 1.59 21.65
N ALA A 160 -7.01 2.31 22.13
CA ALA A 160 -6.89 3.17 23.31
C ALA A 160 -6.57 2.37 24.58
N LEU A 161 -7.25 1.24 24.81
CA LEU A 161 -6.98 0.36 25.95
C LEU A 161 -5.57 -0.23 25.88
N LEU A 162 -5.11 -0.65 24.69
CA LEU A 162 -3.75 -1.12 24.49
C LEU A 162 -2.71 -0.02 24.73
N LEU A 163 -2.96 1.21 24.28
CA LEU A 163 -2.07 2.34 24.56
C LEU A 163 -2.02 2.65 26.06
N VAL A 164 -3.16 2.62 26.76
CA VAL A 164 -3.21 2.79 28.21
C VAL A 164 -2.42 1.67 28.92
N GLY A 165 -2.59 0.42 28.50
CA GLY A 165 -1.80 -0.71 28.99
C GLY A 165 -0.31 -0.61 28.66
N HIS A 166 0.04 0.03 27.54
CA HIS A 166 1.43 0.30 27.16
C HIS A 166 2.06 1.43 27.99
N LEU A 167 1.31 2.48 28.30
CA LEU A 167 1.81 3.62 29.08
C LEU A 167 1.82 3.34 30.59
N SER A 168 0.98 2.43 31.07
CA SER A 168 0.95 2.03 32.48
C SER A 168 2.23 1.30 32.90
N THR A 169 2.92 0.61 31.99
CA THR A 169 4.21 -0.04 32.27
C THR A 169 5.36 0.96 32.41
N LEU A 170 5.23 2.16 31.81
CA LEU A 170 6.24 3.23 31.88
C LEU A 170 6.19 4.04 33.17
N LEU A 171 5.03 4.09 33.80
CA LEU A 171 4.79 4.91 34.97
C LEU A 171 4.82 4.02 36.21
N GLN A 172 5.96 4.01 36.92
CA GLN A 172 6.05 3.39 38.24
C GLN A 172 4.93 3.92 39.14
N PRO A 173 4.33 3.07 40.01
CA PRO A 173 3.31 3.54 40.94
C PRO A 173 3.90 4.68 41.78
N PRO A 174 3.20 5.82 41.92
CA PRO A 174 3.72 6.91 42.74
C PRO A 174 3.86 6.45 44.20
N PRO A 175 4.76 7.08 44.98
CA PRO A 175 4.90 6.78 46.39
C PRO A 175 3.56 6.92 47.11
N PRO A 176 3.27 6.06 48.10
CA PRO A 176 1.99 6.06 48.81
C PRO A 176 1.73 7.44 49.43
N GLY A 177 0.62 8.09 49.02
CA GLY A 177 0.17 9.39 49.56
C GLY A 177 -0.05 10.50 48.52
N SER A 178 0.22 10.30 47.23
CA SER A 178 -0.11 11.30 46.20
C SER A 178 -1.54 11.14 45.69
N GLU A 179 -2.41 12.11 45.99
CA GLU A 179 -3.72 12.23 45.35
C GLU A 179 -3.55 12.73 43.91
N ALA A 180 -3.51 11.82 42.95
CA ALA A 180 -3.61 12.16 41.53
C ALA A 180 -4.55 11.17 40.86
N GLY A 181 -5.73 11.64 40.44
CA GLY A 181 -6.70 10.82 39.69
C GLY A 181 -6.11 10.17 38.42
N LEU A 182 -5.03 10.73 37.87
CA LEU A 182 -4.27 10.14 36.77
C LEU A 182 -3.54 8.85 37.19
N ALA A 183 -2.98 8.80 38.40
CA ALA A 183 -2.32 7.62 38.94
C ALA A 183 -3.32 6.48 39.24
N GLN A 184 -4.54 6.82 39.66
CA GLN A 184 -5.60 5.83 39.87
C GLN A 184 -6.12 5.26 38.52
N ALA A 185 -6.31 6.11 37.51
CA ALA A 185 -6.66 5.67 36.16
C ALA A 185 -5.56 4.79 35.51
N LEU A 186 -4.29 5.10 35.77
CA LEU A 186 -3.15 4.31 35.29
C LEU A 186 -2.92 3.01 36.07
N SER A 187 -3.28 2.97 37.37
CA SER A 187 -3.27 1.73 38.15
C SER A 187 -4.30 0.71 37.66
N LEU A 188 -5.41 1.19 37.10
CA LEU A 188 -6.36 0.36 36.36
C LEU A 188 -5.73 -0.13 35.04
N GLY A 189 -5.02 0.76 34.33
CA GLY A 189 -4.27 0.47 33.10
C GLY A 189 -3.25 -0.68 33.18
N GLY A 190 -2.69 -0.95 34.36
CA GLY A 190 -1.75 -2.08 34.59
C GLY A 190 -2.43 -3.44 34.76
N GLN A 191 -3.77 -3.51 34.71
CA GLN A 191 -4.49 -4.76 34.89
C GLN A 191 -4.45 -5.62 33.61
N PRO A 192 -4.13 -6.93 33.70
CA PRO A 192 -4.03 -7.82 32.54
C PRO A 192 -5.29 -7.85 31.66
N TRP A 193 -6.47 -7.74 32.29
CA TRP A 193 -7.75 -7.76 31.59
C TRP A 193 -7.95 -6.55 30.66
N ILE A 194 -7.32 -5.40 30.93
CA ILE A 194 -7.39 -4.22 30.05
C ILE A 194 -6.67 -4.50 28.74
N THR A 195 -5.47 -5.07 28.82
CA THR A 195 -4.70 -5.45 27.63
C THR A 195 -5.37 -6.57 26.85
N GLU A 196 -6.00 -7.54 27.55
CA GLU A 196 -6.80 -8.61 26.93
C GLU A 196 -8.01 -8.07 26.19
N LEU A 197 -8.79 -7.22 26.84
CA LEU A 197 -9.97 -6.59 26.24
C LEU A 197 -9.56 -5.69 25.07
N GLY A 198 -8.50 -4.90 25.23
CA GLY A 198 -7.97 -4.04 24.19
C GLY A 198 -7.53 -4.81 22.95
N ALA A 199 -6.74 -5.88 23.14
CA ALA A 199 -6.32 -6.78 22.07
C ALA A 199 -7.52 -7.45 21.41
N GLY A 200 -8.47 -7.96 22.19
CA GLY A 200 -9.68 -8.60 21.69
C GLY A 200 -10.53 -7.66 20.83
N LEU A 201 -10.77 -6.44 21.28
CA LEU A 201 -11.53 -5.43 20.52
C LEU A 201 -10.79 -5.05 19.22
N LEU A 202 -9.50 -4.74 19.29
CA LEU A 202 -8.73 -4.34 18.11
C LEU A 202 -8.63 -5.47 17.07
N ILE A 203 -8.33 -6.69 17.52
CA ILE A 203 -8.22 -7.85 16.63
C ILE A 203 -9.58 -8.22 16.05
N ALA A 204 -10.68 -8.09 16.81
CA ALA A 204 -12.04 -8.35 16.32
C ALA A 204 -12.51 -7.33 15.28
N ALA A 205 -11.95 -6.11 15.26
CA ALA A 205 -12.26 -5.12 14.23
C ALA A 205 -11.89 -5.60 12.82
N TRP A 206 -10.86 -6.44 12.68
CA TRP A 206 -10.42 -6.99 11.41
C TRP A 206 -11.45 -7.94 10.75
N PRO A 207 -11.84 -9.09 11.36
CA PRO A 207 -12.84 -9.96 10.76
C PRO A 207 -14.21 -9.26 10.62
N LEU A 208 -14.53 -8.31 11.51
CA LEU A 208 -15.72 -7.48 11.36
C LEU A 208 -15.66 -6.62 10.08
N ALA A 209 -14.54 -5.94 9.83
CA ALA A 209 -14.34 -5.17 8.60
C ALA A 209 -14.40 -6.04 7.35
N VAL A 210 -13.78 -7.23 7.39
CA VAL A 210 -13.86 -8.20 6.28
C VAL A 210 -15.31 -8.60 5.99
N GLY A 211 -16.10 -8.90 7.03
CA GLY A 211 -17.50 -9.29 6.88
C GLY A 211 -18.37 -8.15 6.36
N LEU A 212 -18.25 -6.95 6.93
CA LEU A 212 -19.07 -5.80 6.57
C LEU A 212 -18.73 -5.24 5.19
N PHE A 213 -17.46 -5.30 4.78
CA PHE A 213 -17.00 -4.76 3.50
C PHE A 213 -16.79 -5.82 2.42
N TRP A 214 -17.13 -7.09 2.66
CA TRP A 214 -16.79 -8.23 1.78
C TRP A 214 -17.08 -8.00 0.30
N THR A 215 -18.25 -7.44 -0.02
CA THR A 215 -18.69 -7.18 -1.39
C THR A 215 -17.94 -6.02 -2.06
N ARG A 216 -17.41 -5.09 -1.25
CA ARG A 216 -16.65 -3.91 -1.67
C ARG A 216 -15.15 -4.15 -1.78
N LEU A 217 -14.61 -5.17 -1.10
CA LEU A 217 -13.20 -5.53 -1.22
C LEU A 217 -12.88 -5.86 -2.69
N GLY A 218 -11.70 -5.50 -3.17
CA GLY A 218 -11.25 -5.74 -4.54
C GLY A 218 -9.74 -5.97 -4.61
N PRO A 219 -9.25 -6.56 -5.71
CA PRO A 219 -9.97 -7.42 -6.66
C PRO A 219 -10.46 -8.73 -6.02
N ALA A 220 -11.50 -9.36 -6.59
CA ALA A 220 -12.15 -10.55 -6.03
C ALA A 220 -11.20 -11.73 -5.75
N GLU A 221 -10.20 -11.90 -6.60
CA GLU A 221 -9.16 -12.92 -6.49
C GLU A 221 -8.29 -12.78 -5.23
N ARG A 222 -8.18 -11.56 -4.69
CA ARG A 222 -7.32 -11.24 -3.53
C ARG A 222 -8.10 -11.18 -2.21
N ARG A 223 -9.44 -11.11 -2.25
CA ARG A 223 -10.30 -11.14 -1.04
C ARG A 223 -9.99 -12.29 -0.08
N PRO A 224 -9.73 -13.54 -0.56
CA PRO A 224 -9.47 -14.66 0.34
C PRO A 224 -8.24 -14.45 1.23
N ILE A 225 -7.27 -13.60 0.82
CA ILE A 225 -6.07 -13.34 1.62
C ILE A 225 -6.44 -12.79 3.01
N ALA A 226 -7.45 -11.92 3.09
CA ALA A 226 -7.90 -11.36 4.36
C ALA A 226 -8.39 -12.44 5.34
N LEU A 227 -8.97 -13.53 4.84
CA LEU A 227 -9.40 -14.68 5.64
C LEU A 227 -8.24 -15.64 5.94
N ILE A 228 -7.34 -15.84 4.97
CA ILE A 228 -6.17 -16.71 5.13
C ILE A 228 -5.25 -16.19 6.23
N LEU A 229 -5.01 -14.88 6.27
CA LEU A 229 -4.19 -14.23 7.29
C LEU A 229 -4.81 -14.31 8.69
N LEU A 230 -6.13 -14.49 8.82
CA LEU A 230 -6.81 -14.72 10.10
C LEU A 230 -6.55 -16.13 10.66
N ALA A 231 -6.21 -17.11 9.81
CA ALA A 231 -6.14 -18.52 10.21
C ALA A 231 -5.18 -18.80 11.40
N PRO A 232 -3.94 -18.26 11.44
CA PRO A 232 -3.06 -18.46 12.60
C PRO A 232 -3.65 -17.88 13.89
N MET A 233 -4.34 -16.74 13.81
CA MET A 233 -4.99 -16.11 14.96
C MET A 233 -6.19 -16.93 15.46
N VAL A 234 -6.97 -17.52 14.55
CA VAL A 234 -8.08 -18.41 14.89
C VAL A 234 -7.57 -19.67 15.59
N VAL A 235 -6.52 -20.31 15.06
CA VAL A 235 -5.90 -21.49 15.72
C VAL A 235 -5.36 -21.12 17.09
N ARG A 236 -4.72 -19.96 17.22
CA ARG A 236 -4.23 -19.44 18.50
C ARG A 236 -5.37 -19.26 19.49
N LEU A 237 -6.44 -18.57 19.11
CA LEU A 237 -7.61 -18.35 19.97
C LEU A 237 -8.28 -19.67 20.36
N ALA A 238 -8.39 -20.62 19.44
CA ALA A 238 -8.98 -21.93 19.69
C ALA A 238 -8.16 -22.78 20.67
N THR A 239 -6.84 -22.58 20.73
CA THR A 239 -5.92 -23.41 21.52
C THR A 239 -5.51 -22.78 22.85
N ALA A 240 -5.36 -21.46 22.91
CA ALA A 240 -4.99 -20.71 24.12
C ALA A 240 -6.17 -19.95 24.76
N GLY A 241 -7.36 -19.97 24.15
CA GLY A 241 -8.51 -19.19 24.59
C GLY A 241 -8.27 -17.69 24.49
N VAL A 242 -9.07 -16.90 25.23
CA VAL A 242 -8.98 -15.42 25.23
C VAL A 242 -7.61 -14.93 25.70
N HIS A 243 -6.96 -15.66 26.60
CA HIS A 243 -5.59 -15.36 27.05
C HIS A 243 -4.55 -15.46 25.93
N GLY A 244 -4.84 -16.19 24.84
CA GLY A 244 -4.00 -16.17 23.65
C GLY A 244 -3.86 -14.77 23.03
N LEU A 245 -4.85 -13.90 23.23
CA LEU A 245 -4.86 -12.52 22.74
C LEU A 245 -4.03 -11.56 23.61
N SER A 246 -3.69 -11.94 24.85
CA SER A 246 -2.70 -11.26 25.71
C SER A 246 -1.32 -11.91 25.68
N GLY A 247 -1.10 -12.80 24.70
CA GLY A 247 0.21 -13.41 24.49
C GLY A 247 0.50 -14.63 25.35
N ALA A 248 -0.51 -15.24 25.98
CA ALA A 248 -0.34 -16.54 26.61
C ALA A 248 0.19 -17.56 25.60
N LEU A 249 1.12 -18.40 26.07
CA LEU A 249 1.70 -19.44 25.25
C LEU A 249 0.66 -20.51 24.92
N VAL A 250 0.70 -21.00 23.68
CA VAL A 250 -0.10 -22.16 23.29
C VAL A 250 0.48 -23.42 23.92
N ALA A 251 -0.40 -24.39 24.23
CA ALA A 251 0.04 -25.68 24.73
C ALA A 251 0.97 -26.39 23.72
N PRO A 252 1.94 -27.21 24.16
CA PRO A 252 2.87 -27.90 23.25
C PRO A 252 2.19 -28.71 22.14
N ALA A 253 1.02 -29.29 22.43
CA ALA A 253 0.23 -30.06 21.45
C ALA A 253 -0.36 -29.20 20.32
N ALA A 254 -0.52 -27.88 20.53
CA ALA A 254 -1.04 -26.94 19.55
C ALA A 254 0.04 -26.35 18.62
N VAL A 255 1.33 -26.45 19.00
CA VAL A 255 2.46 -25.89 18.25
C VAL A 255 2.50 -26.33 16.78
N PRO A 256 2.34 -27.63 16.44
CA PRO A 256 2.38 -28.06 15.05
C PRO A 256 1.26 -27.45 14.20
N TRP A 257 0.07 -27.27 14.79
CA TRP A 257 -1.09 -26.69 14.12
C TRP A 257 -0.90 -25.20 13.86
N LEU A 258 -0.36 -24.48 14.83
CA LEU A 258 -0.05 -23.05 14.68
C LEU A 258 1.06 -22.85 13.63
N GLY A 259 2.15 -23.62 13.70
CA GLY A 259 3.21 -23.59 12.68
C GLY A 259 2.69 -23.93 11.28
N ALA A 260 1.88 -24.98 11.14
CA ALA A 260 1.29 -25.36 9.85
C ALA A 260 0.40 -24.26 9.26
N THR A 261 -0.44 -23.62 10.08
CA THR A 261 -1.29 -22.52 9.59
C THR A 261 -0.49 -21.29 9.17
N MET A 262 0.62 -20.96 9.84
CA MET A 262 1.53 -19.91 9.39
C MET A 262 2.17 -20.23 8.04
N VAL A 263 2.69 -21.45 7.87
CA VAL A 263 3.29 -21.90 6.60
C VAL A 263 2.26 -21.83 5.47
N VAL A 264 1.08 -22.43 5.68
CA VAL A 264 0.00 -22.46 4.69
C VAL A 264 -0.48 -21.05 4.36
N ALA A 265 -0.70 -20.20 5.38
CA ALA A 265 -1.12 -18.82 5.16
C ALA A 265 -0.10 -18.04 4.33
N SER A 266 1.20 -18.24 4.59
CA SER A 266 2.27 -17.57 3.86
C SER A 266 2.34 -18.01 2.39
N VAL A 267 2.29 -19.32 2.15
CA VAL A 267 2.31 -19.89 0.79
C VAL A 267 1.10 -19.44 -0.02
N LEU A 268 -0.10 -19.51 0.57
CA LEU A 268 -1.33 -19.10 -0.10
C LEU A 268 -1.35 -17.58 -0.34
N THR A 269 -0.86 -16.78 0.62
CA THR A 269 -0.76 -15.33 0.44
C THR A 269 0.17 -14.97 -0.71
N LEU A 270 1.34 -15.60 -0.81
CA LEU A 270 2.25 -15.41 -1.95
C LEU A 270 1.57 -15.77 -3.29
N GLY A 271 0.91 -16.94 -3.32
CA GLY A 271 0.27 -17.47 -4.53
C GLY A 271 -0.94 -16.67 -5.00
N LEU A 272 -1.65 -15.99 -4.09
CA LEU A 272 -2.80 -15.12 -4.39
C LEU A 272 -2.38 -13.67 -4.66
N LEU A 273 -1.37 -13.16 -3.95
CA LEU A 273 -0.88 -11.80 -4.15
C LEU A 273 -0.21 -11.66 -5.54
N ARG A 274 0.58 -12.67 -5.93
CA ARG A 274 1.34 -12.72 -7.19
C ARG A 274 2.06 -11.39 -7.50
N PRO A 275 2.96 -10.93 -6.61
CA PRO A 275 3.65 -9.67 -6.81
C PRO A 275 4.40 -9.68 -8.15
N ARG A 276 4.11 -8.68 -8.99
CA ARG A 276 4.69 -8.55 -10.33
C ARG A 276 6.08 -7.93 -10.23
N LEU A 277 7.10 -8.77 -10.24
CA LEU A 277 8.50 -8.38 -10.24
C LEU A 277 9.22 -8.95 -11.47
N ASP A 278 10.29 -8.28 -11.89
CA ASP A 278 11.22 -8.88 -12.85
C ASP A 278 11.79 -10.19 -12.27
N ARG A 279 12.04 -11.17 -13.14
CA ARG A 279 12.58 -12.48 -12.76
C ARG A 279 13.90 -12.35 -12.01
N TRP A 280 14.75 -11.40 -12.43
CA TRP A 280 16.02 -11.13 -11.74
C TRP A 280 15.83 -10.57 -10.34
N VAL A 281 14.93 -9.59 -10.18
CA VAL A 281 14.60 -9.02 -8.86
C VAL A 281 14.00 -10.10 -7.96
N THR A 282 13.12 -10.94 -8.50
CA THR A 282 12.52 -12.07 -7.79
C THR A 282 13.57 -13.07 -7.33
N ALA A 283 14.54 -13.41 -8.19
CA ALA A 283 15.65 -14.28 -7.83
C ALA A 283 16.53 -13.68 -6.73
N VAL A 284 16.89 -12.39 -6.84
CA VAL A 284 17.68 -11.69 -5.81
C VAL A 284 16.94 -11.65 -4.47
N VAL A 285 15.66 -11.27 -4.46
CA VAL A 285 14.83 -11.26 -3.24
C VAL A 285 14.73 -12.66 -2.66
N GLY A 286 14.48 -13.68 -3.49
CA GLY A 286 14.44 -15.07 -3.07
C GLY A 286 15.75 -15.53 -2.41
N ILE A 287 16.90 -15.17 -2.99
CA ILE A 287 18.22 -15.49 -2.42
C ILE A 287 18.41 -14.78 -1.08
N ILE A 288 18.08 -13.49 -0.97
CA ILE A 288 18.18 -12.73 0.30
C ILE A 288 17.30 -13.36 1.37
N CYS A 289 16.05 -13.70 1.05
CA CYS A 289 15.13 -14.33 1.99
C CYS A 289 15.62 -15.73 2.40
N LEU A 290 16.18 -16.51 1.46
CA LEU A 290 16.79 -17.80 1.75
C LEU A 290 17.96 -17.66 2.74
N PHE A 291 18.88 -16.73 2.48
CA PHE A 291 19.98 -16.43 3.40
C PHE A 291 19.47 -15.98 4.77
N GLY A 292 18.44 -15.13 4.81
CA GLY A 292 17.80 -14.72 6.06
C GLY A 292 17.26 -15.92 6.84
N SER A 293 16.49 -16.79 6.20
CA SER A 293 15.95 -18.00 6.84
C SER A 293 17.04 -18.99 7.26
N MET A 294 18.10 -19.16 6.47
CA MET A 294 19.26 -20.00 6.84
C MET A 294 20.03 -19.41 8.02
N LEU A 295 20.13 -18.08 8.10
CA LEU A 295 20.76 -17.41 9.25
C LEU A 295 19.93 -17.62 10.53
N PHE A 296 18.61 -17.52 10.45
CA PHE A 296 17.72 -17.86 11.56
C PHE A 296 17.85 -19.33 11.98
N TYR A 297 17.94 -20.25 11.02
CA TYR A 297 18.18 -21.66 11.30
C TYR A 297 19.54 -21.89 11.97
N TYR A 298 20.59 -21.23 11.47
CA TYR A 298 21.92 -21.31 12.05
C TYR A 298 21.93 -20.83 13.50
N PHE A 299 21.30 -19.68 13.79
CA PHE A 299 21.16 -19.17 15.14
C PHE A 299 20.30 -20.08 16.03
N TYR A 300 19.26 -20.69 15.46
CA TYR A 300 18.46 -21.67 16.17
C TYR A 300 19.29 -22.91 16.58
N GLU A 301 20.08 -23.48 15.68
CA GLU A 301 20.90 -24.67 15.97
C GLU A 301 22.11 -24.39 16.86
N HIS A 302 22.84 -23.30 16.61
CA HIS A 302 24.15 -23.05 17.22
C HIS A 302 24.11 -21.99 18.33
N GLY A 303 23.06 -21.16 18.37
CA GLY A 303 22.92 -20.07 19.33
C GLY A 303 22.01 -20.39 20.51
N PHE A 304 21.31 -21.53 20.50
CA PHE A 304 20.41 -21.93 21.58
C PHE A 304 21.20 -22.23 22.87
N GLY A 305 20.88 -21.52 23.96
CA GLY A 305 21.57 -21.60 25.25
C GLY A 305 22.51 -20.43 25.55
N GLU A 306 23.17 -19.86 24.54
CA GLU A 306 23.96 -18.62 24.69
C GLU A 306 23.13 -17.35 24.40
N LEU A 307 22.14 -17.46 23.50
CA LEU A 307 21.26 -16.37 23.04
C LEU A 307 19.81 -16.54 23.51
N GLU A 308 19.57 -17.36 24.54
CA GLU A 308 18.24 -17.86 24.94
C GLU A 308 17.24 -16.72 25.19
N ASP A 309 17.66 -15.68 25.91
CA ASP A 309 16.77 -14.56 26.27
C ASP A 309 16.41 -13.67 25.07
N GLY A 310 17.35 -13.44 24.14
CA GLY A 310 17.14 -12.55 23.00
C GLY A 310 16.50 -13.24 21.79
N LEU A 311 17.12 -14.31 21.30
CA LEU A 311 16.65 -15.04 20.12
C LEU A 311 15.39 -15.86 20.43
N GLY A 312 15.34 -16.49 21.61
CA GLY A 312 14.17 -17.24 22.06
C GLY A 312 12.94 -16.33 22.19
N GLY A 313 13.11 -15.14 22.78
CA GLY A 313 12.07 -14.12 22.87
C GLY A 313 11.58 -13.63 21.51
N LEU A 314 12.48 -13.38 20.56
CA LEU A 314 12.13 -12.95 19.21
C LEU A 314 11.37 -14.04 18.44
N LEU A 315 11.85 -15.28 18.46
CA LEU A 315 11.17 -16.39 17.80
C LEU A 315 9.81 -16.69 18.46
N GLN A 316 9.72 -16.59 19.79
CA GLN A 316 8.46 -16.70 20.51
C GLN A 316 7.48 -15.59 20.14
N SER A 317 7.97 -14.36 19.99
CA SER A 317 7.16 -13.23 19.49
C SER A 317 6.69 -13.47 18.06
N LEU A 318 7.57 -13.94 17.18
CA LEU A 318 7.25 -14.18 15.77
C LEU A 318 6.18 -15.27 15.61
N PHE A 319 6.39 -16.42 16.23
CA PHE A 319 5.55 -17.61 16.06
C PHE A 319 4.40 -17.72 17.06
N GLY A 320 4.47 -17.00 18.18
CA GLY A 320 3.49 -17.07 19.26
C GLY A 320 3.59 -18.32 20.14
N PHE A 321 4.66 -19.09 20.03
CA PHE A 321 4.92 -20.26 20.86
C PHE A 321 6.40 -20.36 21.20
N GLN A 322 6.74 -21.01 22.30
CA GLN A 322 8.14 -21.32 22.61
C GLN A 322 8.66 -22.33 21.58
N VAL A 323 9.66 -21.91 20.81
CA VAL A 323 10.33 -22.81 19.86
C VAL A 323 11.04 -23.89 20.68
N PRO A 324 10.78 -25.18 20.42
CA PRO A 324 11.42 -26.24 21.19
C PRO A 324 12.93 -26.24 20.93
N TYR A 325 13.69 -26.68 21.93
CA TYR A 325 15.14 -26.81 21.85
C TYR A 325 15.55 -27.73 20.67
N PRO A 326 16.61 -27.39 19.91
CA PRO A 326 17.02 -28.14 18.72
C PRO A 326 17.22 -29.65 18.95
N PRO A 327 17.89 -30.10 20.03
CA PRO A 327 18.10 -31.54 20.28
C PRO A 327 16.81 -32.36 20.50
N TYR A 328 15.69 -31.70 20.80
CA TYR A 328 14.40 -32.34 21.04
C TYR A 328 13.42 -32.18 19.85
N THR A 329 13.88 -31.64 18.72
CA THR A 329 13.06 -31.38 17.55
C THR A 329 13.57 -32.18 16.36
N ASP A 330 12.68 -32.90 15.66
CA ASP A 330 13.05 -33.60 14.44
C ASP A 330 13.46 -32.61 13.33
N ASP A 331 14.53 -32.91 12.58
CA ASP A 331 15.05 -32.08 11.47
C ASP A 331 13.97 -31.67 10.45
N LEU A 332 12.98 -32.54 10.22
CA LEU A 332 11.88 -32.24 9.30
C LEU A 332 10.95 -31.14 9.82
N ARG A 333 10.77 -31.03 11.14
CA ARG A 333 9.92 -30.00 11.76
C ARG A 333 10.61 -28.65 11.73
N SER A 334 11.90 -28.61 12.05
CA SER A 334 12.70 -27.38 11.95
C SER A 334 12.81 -26.92 10.50
N ALA A 335 13.06 -27.83 9.55
CA ALA A 335 13.07 -27.52 8.11
C ALA A 335 11.71 -26.97 7.62
N ALA A 336 10.59 -27.54 8.05
CA ALA A 336 9.25 -27.05 7.69
C ALA A 336 8.98 -25.64 8.25
N LEU A 337 9.41 -25.36 9.48
CA LEU A 337 9.30 -24.03 10.09
C LEU A 337 10.15 -23.00 9.33
N MET A 338 11.38 -23.37 8.95
CA MET A 338 12.26 -22.52 8.14
C MET A 338 11.71 -22.27 6.74
N LEU A 339 11.08 -23.26 6.13
CA LEU A 339 10.38 -23.10 4.86
C LEU A 339 9.21 -22.11 5.01
N GLY A 340 8.45 -22.18 6.11
CA GLY A 340 7.43 -21.20 6.45
C GLY A 340 8.00 -19.78 6.58
N LEU A 341 9.11 -19.63 7.30
CA LEU A 341 9.81 -18.36 7.47
C LEU A 341 10.29 -17.79 6.13
N PHE A 342 10.83 -18.64 5.27
CA PHE A 342 11.21 -18.27 3.91
C PHE A 342 10.03 -17.72 3.13
N PHE A 343 8.88 -18.42 3.12
CA PHE A 343 7.69 -17.94 2.44
C PHE A 343 7.13 -16.64 3.03
N MET A 344 7.17 -16.47 4.36
CA MET A 344 6.81 -15.20 5.00
C MET A 344 7.68 -14.05 4.49
N PHE A 345 9.00 -14.21 4.54
CA PHE A 345 9.95 -13.18 4.08
C PHE A 345 9.82 -12.89 2.59
N VAL A 346 9.74 -13.92 1.74
CA VAL A 346 9.53 -13.73 0.31
C VAL A 346 8.23 -12.98 0.06
N THR A 347 7.12 -13.35 0.71
CA THR A 347 5.82 -12.69 0.52
C THR A 347 5.89 -11.21 0.86
N VAL A 348 6.40 -10.87 2.04
CA VAL A 348 6.50 -9.48 2.50
C VAL A 348 7.45 -8.70 1.61
N TYR A 349 8.65 -9.23 1.34
CA TYR A 349 9.69 -8.49 0.67
C TYR A 349 9.37 -8.28 -0.82
N THR A 350 8.83 -9.30 -1.49
CA THR A 350 8.37 -9.15 -2.88
C THR A 350 7.20 -8.16 -2.99
N ALA A 351 6.30 -8.15 -2.01
CA ALA A 351 5.22 -7.15 -1.95
C ALA A 351 5.76 -5.73 -1.72
N LEU A 352 6.74 -5.54 -0.82
CA LEU A 352 7.37 -4.24 -0.53
C LEU A 352 8.11 -3.67 -1.75
N VAL A 353 8.81 -4.52 -2.50
CA VAL A 353 9.57 -4.13 -3.69
C VAL A 353 8.64 -3.89 -4.88
N SER A 354 7.51 -4.61 -4.96
CA SER A 354 6.51 -4.45 -6.01
C SER A 354 5.90 -3.05 -5.99
N THR A 355 5.85 -2.39 -7.15
CA THR A 355 5.22 -1.07 -7.28
C THR A 355 3.70 -1.14 -7.09
N GLU A 356 3.07 -2.27 -7.40
CA GLU A 356 1.61 -2.45 -7.31
C GLU A 356 1.15 -2.86 -5.91
N ASP A 357 2.00 -3.59 -5.19
CA ASP A 357 1.66 -4.21 -3.91
C ASP A 357 2.44 -3.61 -2.72
N ARG A 358 3.16 -2.50 -2.90
CA ARG A 358 3.96 -1.88 -1.83
C ARG A 358 3.17 -1.61 -0.56
N SER A 359 1.95 -1.08 -0.68
CA SER A 359 1.08 -0.83 0.48
C SER A 359 0.68 -2.12 1.21
N ARG A 360 0.48 -3.22 0.46
CA ARG A 360 0.26 -4.57 1.02
C ARG A 360 1.53 -5.10 1.67
N GLY A 361 2.69 -4.84 1.07
CA GLY A 361 3.98 -5.16 1.67
C GLY A 361 4.19 -4.44 3.00
N LEU A 362 3.81 -3.16 3.10
CA LEU A 362 3.91 -2.38 4.34
C LEU A 362 3.01 -2.97 5.44
N SER A 363 1.76 -3.30 5.12
CA SER A 363 0.82 -3.87 6.09
C SER A 363 1.24 -5.28 6.54
N LEU A 364 1.61 -6.15 5.60
CA LEU A 364 2.13 -7.48 5.89
C LEU A 364 3.46 -7.42 6.66
N GLY A 365 4.31 -6.43 6.36
CA GLY A 365 5.54 -6.20 7.10
C GLY A 365 5.30 -5.83 8.55
N LEU A 366 4.33 -4.96 8.84
CA LEU A 366 3.94 -4.61 10.21
C LEU A 366 3.47 -5.83 10.98
N MET A 367 2.64 -6.67 10.35
CA MET A 367 2.18 -7.93 10.94
C MET A 367 3.34 -8.91 11.18
N LEU A 368 4.27 -9.02 10.23
CA LEU A 368 5.42 -9.91 10.33
C LEU A 368 6.37 -9.51 11.47
N ILE A 369 6.72 -8.22 11.57
CA ILE A 369 7.61 -7.71 12.62
C ILE A 369 6.99 -7.89 14.00
N ALA A 370 5.69 -7.62 14.12
CA ALA A 370 4.98 -7.82 15.38
C ALA A 370 4.87 -9.29 15.77
N GLY A 371 4.75 -10.19 14.78
CA GLY A 371 4.57 -11.61 15.00
C GLY A 371 3.20 -11.97 15.56
N LEU A 372 3.01 -13.24 15.91
CA LEU A 372 1.76 -13.75 16.51
C LEU A 372 1.78 -13.82 18.05
N GLY A 373 2.94 -13.63 18.65
CA GLY A 373 3.15 -13.67 20.09
C GLY A 373 2.82 -12.34 20.73
N LEU A 374 1.52 -11.97 20.70
CA LEU A 374 0.81 -10.78 21.24
C LEU A 374 1.08 -10.50 22.75
N SER A 375 2.31 -10.70 23.18
CA SER A 375 2.87 -10.73 24.53
C SER A 375 3.05 -9.35 25.12
N SER A 376 2.94 -8.31 24.29
CA SER A 376 2.92 -6.93 24.74
C SER A 376 1.84 -6.13 24.01
N PRO A 377 1.31 -5.06 24.63
CA PRO A 377 0.31 -4.21 24.01
C PRO A 377 0.79 -3.56 22.70
N HIS A 378 2.09 -3.24 22.64
CA HIS A 378 2.77 -2.75 21.45
C HIS A 378 2.63 -3.69 20.25
N LEU A 379 2.93 -4.98 20.42
CA LEU A 379 2.83 -5.95 19.31
C LEU A 379 1.38 -6.15 18.88
N ALA A 380 0.43 -6.15 19.82
CA ALA A 380 -1.00 -6.21 19.49
C ALA A 380 -1.47 -5.00 18.69
N LEU A 381 -0.99 -3.79 19.01
CA LEU A 381 -1.23 -2.59 18.23
C LEU A 381 -0.68 -2.72 16.81
N MET A 382 0.56 -3.20 16.65
CA MET A 382 1.17 -3.37 15.32
C MET A 382 0.44 -4.41 14.46
N VAL A 383 0.07 -5.57 15.02
CA VAL A 383 -0.72 -6.59 14.31
C VAL A 383 -2.08 -6.03 13.91
N GLY A 384 -2.79 -5.37 14.83
CA GLY A 384 -4.08 -4.77 14.57
C GLY A 384 -4.01 -3.68 13.49
N ALA A 385 -3.04 -2.77 13.58
CA ALA A 385 -2.83 -1.73 12.59
C ALA A 385 -2.47 -2.32 11.21
N GLY A 386 -1.57 -3.31 11.17
CA GLY A 386 -1.20 -4.02 9.94
C GLY A 386 -2.41 -4.71 9.30
N ALA A 387 -3.23 -5.40 10.09
CA ALA A 387 -4.45 -6.05 9.61
C ALA A 387 -5.47 -5.04 9.03
N LEU A 388 -5.73 -3.94 9.74
CA LEU A 388 -6.65 -2.89 9.26
C LEU A 388 -6.12 -2.22 8.00
N LEU A 389 -4.82 -1.93 7.93
CA LEU A 389 -4.18 -1.42 6.72
C LEU A 389 -4.26 -2.41 5.56
N PHE A 390 -4.14 -3.71 5.82
CA PHE A 390 -4.31 -4.72 4.78
C PHE A 390 -5.73 -4.67 4.19
N ILE A 391 -6.76 -4.51 5.03
CA ILE A 391 -8.13 -4.29 4.54
C ILE A 391 -8.25 -2.98 3.74
N GLU A 392 -7.63 -1.90 4.22
CA GLU A 392 -7.57 -0.63 3.48
C GLU A 392 -6.99 -0.83 2.07
N THR A 393 -5.95 -1.66 1.89
CA THR A 393 -5.40 -1.96 0.55
C THR A 393 -6.34 -2.72 -0.39
N LEU A 394 -7.42 -3.28 0.14
CA LEU A 394 -8.42 -4.02 -0.64
C LEU A 394 -9.68 -3.18 -0.89
N LEU A 395 -9.84 -2.00 -0.29
CA LEU A 395 -11.01 -1.16 -0.53
C LEU A 395 -10.90 -0.36 -1.84
N PRO A 396 -12.02 0.04 -2.45
CA PRO A 396 -12.02 0.94 -3.60
C PRO A 396 -11.36 2.27 -3.24
N GLY A 397 -10.60 2.87 -4.15
CA GLY A 397 -9.87 4.12 -3.85
C GLY A 397 -8.59 3.93 -3.03
N ALA A 398 -8.26 2.70 -2.60
CA ALA A 398 -6.96 2.41 -2.01
C ALA A 398 -5.83 2.89 -2.94
N PRO A 399 -4.74 3.50 -2.41
CA PRO A 399 -3.69 4.06 -3.23
C PRO A 399 -2.81 2.96 -3.80
N HIS A 400 -3.30 2.32 -4.84
CA HIS A 400 -2.48 1.76 -5.91
C HIS A 400 -1.95 2.89 -6.81
N ARG A 401 -2.40 4.14 -6.58
CA ARG A 401 -2.05 5.36 -7.32
C ARG A 401 -0.98 6.23 -6.64
N GLU A 402 -1.03 6.44 -5.32
CA GLU A 402 -0.18 7.47 -4.67
C GLU A 402 1.29 7.07 -4.48
N LEU A 403 1.60 5.79 -4.23
CA LEU A 403 2.98 5.35 -3.98
C LEU A 403 3.84 5.24 -5.26
N GLY A 404 3.20 5.25 -6.43
CA GLY A 404 3.88 5.39 -7.73
C GLY A 404 4.29 6.83 -8.03
N ALA A 405 3.66 7.82 -7.40
CA ALA A 405 4.03 9.23 -7.50
C ALA A 405 5.20 9.61 -6.57
N TRP A 406 5.60 8.72 -5.65
CA TRP A 406 6.88 8.84 -4.96
C TRP A 406 8.01 8.33 -5.87
N ASN A 407 8.19 9.03 -7.00
CA ASN A 407 9.44 9.04 -7.73
C ASN A 407 10.45 9.81 -6.88
N GLY A 408 11.05 9.10 -5.93
CA GLY A 408 12.38 9.45 -5.48
C GLY A 408 13.27 9.56 -6.71
N TRP A 409 13.79 10.76 -6.94
CA TRP A 409 14.82 11.11 -7.92
C TRP A 409 14.35 11.15 -9.38
N GLY A 410 13.91 12.34 -9.81
CA GLY A 410 13.65 12.67 -11.21
C GLY A 410 12.32 13.41 -11.33
N GLY A 411 12.39 14.73 -11.43
CA GLY A 411 11.19 15.54 -11.65
C GLY A 411 10.58 15.24 -13.02
N SER A 412 9.29 14.88 -13.05
CA SER A 412 8.48 15.12 -14.24
C SER A 412 8.07 16.60 -14.27
N PRO A 413 7.91 17.20 -15.46
CA PRO A 413 7.53 18.60 -15.60
C PRO A 413 6.16 18.84 -14.98
N LYS A 414 5.98 20.00 -14.35
CA LYS A 414 4.66 20.47 -13.91
C LYS A 414 3.74 20.50 -15.12
N VAL A 415 2.65 19.73 -15.07
CA VAL A 415 1.52 19.88 -16.00
C VAL A 415 1.07 21.35 -15.92
N PRO A 416 0.92 22.05 -17.06
CA PRO A 416 0.49 23.45 -17.06
C PRO A 416 -0.85 23.66 -16.36
N GLU A 417 -1.00 24.82 -15.73
CA GLU A 417 -2.13 25.20 -14.87
C GLU A 417 -3.50 25.25 -15.59
N TRP A 418 -3.52 25.16 -16.92
CA TRP A 418 -4.75 25.12 -17.74
C TRP A 418 -5.39 23.72 -17.84
N VAL A 419 -4.83 22.69 -17.18
CA VAL A 419 -5.41 21.32 -17.09
C VAL A 419 -6.23 21.11 -15.80
N LYS A 420 -6.51 22.17 -15.02
CA LYS A 420 -7.48 22.09 -13.91
C LYS A 420 -8.90 22.01 -14.50
N LEU A 421 -9.39 20.79 -14.67
CA LEU A 421 -10.79 20.48 -14.92
C LEU A 421 -11.63 21.07 -13.78
N GLU A 422 -12.53 21.99 -14.11
CA GLU A 422 -13.64 22.35 -13.24
C GLU A 422 -14.53 21.11 -13.11
N GLU A 423 -14.63 20.56 -11.89
CA GLU A 423 -15.61 19.51 -11.57
C GLU A 423 -17.01 20.09 -11.74
N ILE A 424 -17.74 19.59 -12.74
CA ILE A 424 -19.18 19.79 -12.88
C ILE A 424 -19.87 18.67 -12.09
N ASP A 425 -20.68 19.07 -11.12
CA ASP A 425 -21.56 18.20 -10.31
C ASP A 425 -22.66 17.58 -11.19
N ASP A 426 -22.47 16.34 -11.65
CA ASP A 426 -23.54 15.53 -12.23
C ASP A 426 -23.90 14.40 -11.23
N GLU A 427 -24.90 14.70 -10.39
CA GLU A 427 -25.41 13.83 -9.33
C GLU A 427 -26.48 12.82 -9.79
N GLU A 428 -26.86 12.77 -11.08
CA GLU A 428 -28.07 12.05 -11.51
C GLU A 428 -27.90 10.62 -12.06
N ASP A 429 -26.69 10.12 -12.37
CA ASP A 429 -26.55 8.83 -13.10
C ASP A 429 -25.99 7.63 -12.29
N ARG A 430 -26.02 7.67 -10.95
CA ARG A 430 -25.37 6.65 -10.09
C ARG A 430 -26.17 5.36 -9.80
N GLU A 431 -27.23 5.05 -10.55
CA GLU A 431 -28.04 3.84 -10.33
C GLU A 431 -27.88 2.74 -11.40
N ALA A 432 -26.66 2.35 -11.81
CA ALA A 432 -26.50 1.16 -12.67
C ALA A 432 -25.08 0.54 -12.73
N GLU A 433 -24.42 0.19 -11.62
CA GLU A 433 -23.12 -0.52 -11.67
C GLU A 433 -23.16 -1.89 -10.96
N GLY A 434 -23.34 -2.95 -11.75
CA GLY A 434 -23.32 -4.34 -11.28
C GLY A 434 -23.20 -5.44 -12.35
N ALA A 435 -23.19 -5.09 -13.63
CA ALA A 435 -22.88 -5.99 -14.74
C ALA A 435 -22.04 -5.20 -15.75
N GLY A 436 -21.12 -5.85 -16.48
CA GLY A 436 -20.24 -5.16 -17.43
C GLY A 436 -21.00 -4.14 -18.27
N PHE A 437 -20.75 -2.85 -17.99
CA PHE A 437 -21.47 -1.74 -18.59
C PHE A 437 -20.99 -1.59 -20.03
N ALA A 438 -21.70 -2.21 -20.96
CA ALA A 438 -21.62 -1.85 -22.35
C ALA A 438 -22.42 -0.55 -22.51
N PRO A 439 -21.78 0.58 -22.89
CA PRO A 439 -22.49 1.84 -23.05
C PRO A 439 -23.60 1.66 -24.10
N ASN A 440 -24.80 2.12 -23.79
CA ASN A 440 -25.91 2.03 -24.74
C ASN A 440 -25.73 3.07 -25.87
N GLU A 441 -26.55 2.99 -26.92
CA GLU A 441 -26.44 3.91 -28.07
C GLU A 441 -26.62 5.39 -27.67
N ALA A 442 -27.50 5.68 -26.71
CA ALA A 442 -27.75 7.04 -26.24
C ALA A 442 -26.55 7.59 -25.46
N ASP A 443 -25.92 6.80 -24.60
CA ASP A 443 -24.72 7.22 -23.84
C ASP A 443 -23.55 7.55 -24.78
N LEU A 444 -23.34 6.69 -25.79
CA LEU A 444 -22.32 6.91 -26.82
C LEU A 444 -22.63 8.17 -27.64
N ARG A 445 -23.90 8.37 -28.02
CA ARG A 445 -24.31 9.56 -28.75
C ARG A 445 -24.06 10.83 -27.93
N GLY A 446 -24.48 10.87 -26.66
CA GLY A 446 -24.25 12.02 -25.78
C GLY A 446 -22.76 12.32 -25.60
N THR A 447 -21.94 11.28 -25.43
CA THR A 447 -20.47 11.43 -25.33
C THR A 447 -19.87 12.01 -26.62
N LEU A 448 -20.32 11.55 -27.79
CA LEU A 448 -19.83 12.03 -29.09
C LEU A 448 -20.33 13.44 -29.43
N GLU A 449 -21.55 13.79 -29.02
CA GLU A 449 -22.10 15.15 -29.14
C GLU A 449 -21.29 16.13 -28.28
N GLY A 450 -21.05 15.79 -27.00
CA GLY A 450 -20.22 16.61 -26.11
C GLY A 450 -18.78 16.76 -26.61
N LEU A 451 -18.20 15.71 -27.18
CA LEU A 451 -16.88 15.79 -27.82
C LEU A 451 -16.89 16.73 -29.03
N SER A 452 -17.92 16.65 -29.86
CA SER A 452 -18.05 17.49 -31.05
C SER A 452 -18.17 18.97 -30.66
N GLU A 453 -18.95 19.28 -29.62
CA GLU A 453 -19.08 20.63 -29.08
C GLU A 453 -17.73 21.19 -28.61
N ARG A 454 -16.98 20.42 -27.80
CA ARG A 454 -15.69 20.87 -27.26
C ARG A 454 -14.58 21.00 -28.29
N LEU A 455 -14.58 20.15 -29.31
CA LEU A 455 -13.65 20.24 -30.43
C LEU A 455 -14.09 21.26 -31.49
N ALA A 456 -15.26 21.88 -31.33
CA ALA A 456 -15.91 22.70 -32.36
C ALA A 456 -16.04 21.98 -33.72
N ALA A 457 -16.34 20.68 -33.66
CA ALA A 457 -16.46 19.79 -34.80
C ALA A 457 -17.92 19.62 -35.27
N ALA A 458 -18.09 19.09 -36.47
CA ALA A 458 -19.39 18.74 -37.02
C ALA A 458 -20.16 17.77 -36.10
N ALA A 459 -21.48 17.96 -36.02
CA ALA A 459 -22.35 17.12 -35.21
C ALA A 459 -22.27 15.64 -35.63
N PRO A 460 -22.41 14.69 -34.68
CA PRO A 460 -22.35 13.26 -34.99
C PRO A 460 -23.44 12.83 -35.99
N ILE A 461 -23.06 12.03 -36.97
CA ILE A 461 -23.96 11.44 -37.95
C ILE A 461 -24.24 10.00 -37.52
N ALA A 462 -25.50 9.70 -37.19
CA ALA A 462 -25.95 8.34 -36.92
C ALA A 462 -26.52 7.71 -38.21
N ALA A 463 -26.08 6.50 -38.52
CA ALA A 463 -26.62 5.67 -39.59
C ALA A 463 -26.99 4.30 -39.02
N GLU A 464 -28.18 3.82 -39.34
CA GLU A 464 -28.67 2.51 -38.90
C GLU A 464 -28.70 1.55 -40.09
N ASP A 465 -28.15 0.35 -39.92
CA ASP A 465 -28.19 -0.73 -40.90
C ASP A 465 -28.73 -2.03 -40.29
N ASP A 466 -28.79 -3.10 -41.10
CA ASP A 466 -29.25 -4.40 -40.63
C ASP A 466 -28.35 -5.02 -39.54
N ALA A 467 -27.09 -4.56 -39.42
CA ALA A 467 -26.09 -5.07 -38.48
C ALA A 467 -26.05 -4.28 -37.15
N GLY A 468 -26.43 -3.01 -37.14
CA GLY A 468 -26.35 -2.16 -35.95
C GLY A 468 -26.54 -0.66 -36.23
N SER A 469 -26.29 0.14 -35.19
CA SER A 469 -26.15 1.59 -35.31
C SER A 469 -24.67 1.95 -35.45
N THR A 470 -24.35 2.85 -36.36
CA THR A 470 -23.02 3.45 -36.49
C THR A 470 -23.13 4.95 -36.27
N ILE A 471 -22.38 5.48 -35.31
CA ILE A 471 -22.26 6.93 -35.05
C ILE A 471 -20.88 7.38 -35.51
N LEU A 472 -20.84 8.42 -36.33
CA LEU A 472 -19.63 8.94 -36.96
C LEU A 472 -19.46 10.42 -36.66
N VAL A 473 -18.30 10.80 -36.15
CA VAL A 473 -17.84 12.19 -36.06
C VAL A 473 -16.62 12.33 -36.96
N ARG A 474 -16.61 13.29 -37.87
CA ARG A 474 -15.49 13.52 -38.77
C ARG A 474 -15.28 15.01 -38.96
N ASP A 475 -14.08 15.48 -38.65
CA ASP A 475 -13.70 16.88 -38.84
C ASP A 475 -12.18 17.05 -38.88
N HIS A 476 -11.69 18.27 -38.68
CA HIS A 476 -10.28 18.63 -38.59
C HIS A 476 -9.99 19.33 -37.27
N LEU A 477 -8.88 18.96 -36.64
CA LEU A 477 -8.32 19.69 -35.51
C LEU A 477 -7.12 20.49 -36.03
N GLY A 478 -7.35 21.76 -36.36
CA GLY A 478 -6.42 22.56 -37.17
C GLY A 478 -6.26 21.94 -38.56
N ASP A 479 -5.03 21.58 -38.97
CA ASP A 479 -4.78 20.94 -40.27
C ASP A 479 -4.82 19.40 -40.22
N THR A 480 -5.09 18.81 -39.05
CA THR A 480 -5.06 17.36 -38.86
C THR A 480 -6.48 16.79 -38.93
N PRO A 481 -6.84 16.00 -39.95
CA PRO A 481 -8.16 15.38 -40.01
C PRO A 481 -8.32 14.35 -38.88
N PHE A 482 -9.53 14.17 -38.37
CA PHE A 482 -9.85 13.07 -37.47
C PHE A 482 -11.22 12.48 -37.78
N GLU A 483 -11.38 11.20 -37.47
CA GLU A 483 -12.60 10.43 -37.64
C GLU A 483 -12.79 9.53 -36.42
N LEU A 484 -13.91 9.67 -35.72
CA LEU A 484 -14.30 8.83 -34.61
C LEU A 484 -15.56 8.06 -35.00
N ARG A 485 -15.48 6.73 -34.95
CA ARG A 485 -16.53 5.82 -35.37
C ARG A 485 -16.89 4.88 -34.23
N ALA A 486 -18.13 4.96 -33.75
CA ALA A 486 -18.71 4.02 -32.81
C ALA A 486 -19.67 3.07 -33.55
N ARG A 487 -19.52 1.76 -33.39
CA ARG A 487 -20.44 0.74 -33.90
C ARG A 487 -21.10 0.03 -32.73
N VAL A 488 -22.43 0.02 -32.73
CA VAL A 488 -23.28 -0.61 -31.72
C VAL A 488 -24.06 -1.75 -32.37
N PRO A 489 -23.65 -3.03 -32.20
CA PRO A 489 -24.31 -4.15 -32.86
C PRO A 489 -25.71 -4.43 -32.29
N ARG A 490 -26.69 -4.67 -33.15
CA ARG A 490 -28.08 -4.95 -32.72
C ARG A 490 -28.23 -6.21 -31.86
N ARG A 491 -27.38 -7.23 -32.08
CA ARG A 491 -27.49 -8.55 -31.43
C ARG A 491 -26.63 -8.73 -30.18
N SER A 492 -25.64 -7.87 -29.97
CA SER A 492 -24.65 -8.04 -28.90
C SER A 492 -24.12 -6.67 -28.45
N PRO A 493 -24.73 -6.06 -27.44
CA PRO A 493 -24.25 -4.81 -26.86
C PRO A 493 -22.82 -4.92 -26.31
N ALA A 494 -22.38 -6.12 -25.93
CA ALA A 494 -21.01 -6.37 -25.47
C ALA A 494 -19.94 -6.21 -26.57
N ASP A 495 -20.34 -6.17 -27.85
CA ASP A 495 -19.45 -6.05 -29.00
C ASP A 495 -19.38 -4.62 -29.55
N VAL A 496 -19.72 -3.62 -28.74
CA VAL A 496 -19.54 -2.20 -29.09
C VAL A 496 -18.06 -1.95 -29.40
N ARG A 497 -17.79 -1.29 -30.53
CA ARG A 497 -16.44 -0.89 -30.92
C ARG A 497 -16.38 0.60 -31.18
N VAL A 498 -15.39 1.25 -30.58
CA VAL A 498 -15.09 2.66 -30.80
C VAL A 498 -13.69 2.76 -31.38
N GLU A 499 -13.63 3.34 -32.58
CA GLU A 499 -12.42 3.46 -33.38
C GLU A 499 -12.15 4.94 -33.67
N LEU A 500 -10.99 5.43 -33.25
CA LEU A 500 -10.52 6.78 -33.49
C LEU A 500 -9.39 6.74 -34.53
N THR A 501 -9.50 7.54 -35.58
CA THR A 501 -8.44 7.79 -36.55
C THR A 501 -8.08 9.27 -36.51
N VAL A 502 -6.80 9.59 -36.42
CA VAL A 502 -6.27 10.96 -36.47
C VAL A 502 -5.18 11.01 -37.53
N GLY A 503 -5.20 12.01 -38.41
CA GLY A 503 -4.32 12.12 -39.56
C GLY A 503 -4.70 11.17 -40.72
N LEU A 504 -3.70 10.84 -41.54
CA LEU A 504 -3.83 10.00 -42.73
C LEU A 504 -3.12 8.66 -42.48
N PRO A 505 -3.82 7.62 -42.01
CA PRO A 505 -3.22 6.30 -41.85
C PRO A 505 -2.69 5.79 -43.20
N GLY A 506 -1.45 5.30 -43.20
CA GLY A 506 -0.76 4.84 -44.39
C GLY A 506 -1.30 3.51 -44.90
N ARG A 507 -1.04 3.19 -46.17
CA ARG A 507 -1.27 1.83 -46.74
C ARG A 507 -0.13 0.86 -46.43
N SER A 508 0.99 1.36 -45.90
CA SER A 508 2.13 0.57 -45.46
C SER A 508 1.89 -0.04 -44.08
N GLU A 509 2.79 -0.93 -43.65
CA GLU A 509 2.85 -1.36 -42.25
C GLU A 509 2.99 -0.15 -41.32
N ALA A 510 2.41 -0.27 -40.12
CA ALA A 510 2.52 0.76 -39.09
C ALA A 510 3.99 0.89 -38.65
N ALA A 511 4.43 2.11 -38.37
CA ALA A 511 5.76 2.38 -37.83
C ALA A 511 5.94 1.69 -36.46
N PHE A 512 4.89 1.74 -35.65
CA PHE A 512 4.75 0.91 -34.47
C PHE A 512 3.28 0.64 -34.14
N GLU A 513 3.05 -0.39 -33.35
CA GLU A 513 1.76 -0.76 -32.78
C GLU A 513 1.92 -0.91 -31.26
N LEU A 514 0.95 -0.40 -30.50
CA LEU A 514 0.78 -0.74 -29.09
C LEU A 514 -0.37 -1.73 -28.98
N VAL A 515 -0.02 -2.93 -28.55
CA VAL A 515 -0.95 -4.05 -28.43
C VAL A 515 -1.16 -4.36 -26.95
N PRO A 516 -2.41 -4.58 -26.48
CA PRO A 516 -2.64 -5.01 -25.11
C PRO A 516 -1.80 -6.25 -24.74
N ASP A 517 -1.33 -6.32 -23.48
CA ASP A 517 -0.46 -7.38 -22.91
C ASP A 517 -1.21 -8.72 -22.70
N THR A 518 -2.06 -9.07 -23.66
CA THR A 518 -2.60 -10.41 -23.89
C THR A 518 -1.72 -11.20 -24.87
N SER A 519 -0.80 -10.53 -25.58
CA SER A 519 0.13 -11.15 -26.52
C SER A 519 1.55 -11.23 -25.94
N GLU A 520 2.28 -12.33 -26.20
CA GLU A 520 3.70 -12.45 -25.82
C GLU A 520 4.65 -11.72 -26.81
N ARG A 521 4.11 -10.91 -27.73
CA ARG A 521 4.87 -10.29 -28.82
C ARG A 521 5.31 -8.87 -28.44
N GLY A 522 6.61 -8.60 -28.60
CA GLY A 522 7.18 -7.26 -28.52
C GLY A 522 7.75 -6.85 -27.14
N PRO A 523 8.72 -5.92 -27.10
CA PRO A 523 9.20 -5.33 -25.86
C PRO A 523 8.12 -4.45 -25.20
N ARG A 524 8.27 -4.22 -23.90
CA ARG A 524 7.42 -3.26 -23.20
C ARG A 524 7.92 -1.83 -23.46
N PRO A 525 7.02 -0.86 -23.66
CA PRO A 525 7.41 0.55 -23.82
C PRO A 525 8.05 1.08 -22.54
N ALA A 526 8.91 2.09 -22.63
CA ALA A 526 9.48 2.77 -21.46
C ALA A 526 8.49 3.83 -20.89
N HIS A 527 7.21 3.47 -20.76
CA HIS A 527 6.10 4.36 -20.39
C HIS A 527 5.18 3.70 -19.35
N LEU A 528 4.25 4.43 -18.72
CA LEU A 528 3.24 3.86 -17.80
C LEU A 528 2.38 2.77 -18.46
N LEU A 529 2.20 2.85 -19.79
CA LEU A 529 1.51 1.83 -20.60
C LEU A 529 2.25 0.48 -20.64
N ALA A 530 3.49 0.38 -20.17
CA ALA A 530 4.24 -0.89 -20.09
C ALA A 530 3.53 -1.99 -19.30
N ARG A 531 2.58 -1.60 -18.45
CA ARG A 531 1.78 -2.51 -17.62
C ARG A 531 0.65 -3.18 -18.39
N SER A 532 0.16 -2.54 -19.46
CA SER A 532 -1.00 -2.96 -20.21
C SER A 532 -0.72 -3.20 -21.69
N HIS A 533 0.41 -2.72 -22.23
CA HIS A 533 0.72 -2.80 -23.66
C HIS A 533 2.15 -3.30 -23.93
N ARG A 534 2.32 -3.83 -25.15
CA ARG A 534 3.61 -4.15 -25.77
C ARG A 534 3.74 -3.42 -27.10
N VAL A 535 4.98 -3.14 -27.47
CA VAL A 535 5.33 -2.47 -28.71
C VAL A 535 5.65 -3.50 -29.79
N ILE A 536 5.02 -3.41 -30.94
CA ILE A 536 5.41 -4.14 -32.16
C ILE A 536 5.87 -3.10 -33.19
N GLY A 537 7.01 -3.32 -33.85
CA GLY A 537 7.60 -2.34 -34.77
C GLY A 537 8.86 -1.67 -34.19
N ASP A 538 9.14 -0.43 -34.60
CA ASP A 538 10.33 0.30 -34.17
C ASP A 538 10.09 1.08 -32.85
N PRO A 539 10.75 0.70 -31.73
CA PRO A 539 10.59 1.40 -30.45
C PRO A 539 11.03 2.87 -30.51
N ARG A 540 11.94 3.24 -31.41
CA ARG A 540 12.40 4.64 -31.54
C ARG A 540 11.29 5.55 -32.08
N GLN A 541 10.42 4.99 -32.91
CA GLN A 541 9.26 5.71 -33.43
C GLN A 541 8.23 5.94 -32.31
N LEU A 542 8.10 5.01 -31.36
CA LEU A 542 7.29 5.23 -30.16
C LEU A 542 7.87 6.34 -29.28
N GLU A 543 9.19 6.37 -29.09
CA GLU A 543 9.85 7.45 -28.33
C GLU A 543 9.64 8.83 -28.99
N ALA A 544 9.69 8.88 -30.33
CA ALA A 544 9.41 10.09 -31.09
C ALA A 544 7.94 10.52 -31.02
N PHE A 545 7.01 9.58 -30.86
CA PHE A 545 5.57 9.86 -30.78
C PHE A 545 5.17 10.66 -29.52
N GLY A 546 6.02 10.66 -28.48
CA GLY A 546 5.88 11.50 -27.30
C GLY A 546 4.96 10.93 -26.21
N ASP A 547 5.32 11.22 -24.95
CA ASP A 547 4.64 10.69 -23.77
C ASP A 547 3.21 11.22 -23.60
N GLU A 548 2.91 12.45 -24.04
CA GLU A 548 1.58 13.05 -23.86
C GLU A 548 0.46 12.24 -24.55
N ALA A 549 0.75 11.66 -25.72
CA ALA A 549 -0.20 10.80 -26.43
C ALA A 549 -0.37 9.44 -25.75
N LEU A 550 0.70 8.92 -25.14
CA LEU A 550 0.67 7.68 -24.38
C LEU A 550 -0.05 7.86 -23.03
N ASP A 551 0.12 9.00 -22.36
CA ASP A 551 -0.61 9.34 -21.15
C ASP A 551 -2.12 9.42 -21.41
N ALA A 552 -2.53 10.02 -22.53
CA ALA A 552 -3.92 10.11 -22.93
C ALA A 552 -4.57 8.73 -23.24
N LEU A 553 -3.76 7.70 -23.50
CA LEU A 553 -4.23 6.32 -23.68
C LEU A 553 -4.39 5.55 -22.36
N THR A 554 -3.82 6.03 -21.25
CA THR A 554 -3.87 5.37 -19.93
C THR A 554 -5.29 5.04 -19.43
N PRO A 555 -6.32 5.87 -19.69
CA PRO A 555 -7.71 5.53 -19.35
C PRO A 555 -8.23 4.27 -20.06
N PHE A 556 -7.65 3.87 -21.20
CA PHE A 556 -8.09 2.79 -22.07
C PHE A 556 -7.07 1.63 -22.07
N PRO A 557 -7.03 0.78 -21.03
CA PRO A 557 -5.98 -0.22 -20.87
C PRO A 557 -6.05 -1.38 -21.88
N THR A 558 -7.17 -1.50 -22.59
CA THR A 558 -7.37 -2.52 -23.65
C THR A 558 -7.32 -1.92 -25.05
N ALA A 559 -6.91 -0.65 -25.17
CA ALA A 559 -6.82 0.00 -26.45
C ALA A 559 -5.73 -0.61 -27.33
N TYR A 560 -5.95 -0.62 -28.63
CA TYR A 560 -4.98 -1.03 -29.62
C TYR A 560 -4.65 0.19 -30.49
N LEU A 561 -3.41 0.66 -30.42
CA LEU A 561 -2.93 1.80 -31.22
C LEU A 561 -2.05 1.30 -32.36
N ARG A 562 -2.28 1.82 -33.57
CA ARG A 562 -1.38 1.75 -34.71
C ARG A 562 -0.98 3.15 -35.12
N ALA A 563 0.31 3.39 -35.32
CA ALA A 563 0.83 4.69 -35.73
C ALA A 563 1.65 4.59 -37.01
N TRP A 564 1.48 5.57 -37.88
CA TRP A 564 2.23 5.83 -39.11
C TRP A 564 2.82 7.23 -39.01
N GLU A 565 3.73 7.59 -39.92
CA GLU A 565 4.35 8.92 -39.95
C GLU A 565 3.32 10.07 -40.05
N ALA A 566 2.19 9.85 -40.74
CA ALA A 566 1.19 10.89 -40.98
C ALA A 566 -0.17 10.62 -40.33
N GLY A 567 -0.30 9.57 -39.52
CA GLY A 567 -1.59 9.20 -38.94
C GLY A 567 -1.50 8.18 -37.80
N ALA A 568 -2.55 8.12 -36.99
CA ALA A 568 -2.70 7.17 -35.90
C ALA A 568 -4.13 6.64 -35.87
N GLN A 569 -4.28 5.37 -35.50
CA GLN A 569 -5.57 4.70 -35.36
C GLN A 569 -5.62 3.97 -34.02
N VAL A 570 -6.65 4.25 -33.23
CA VAL A 570 -6.87 3.66 -31.91
C VAL A 570 -8.21 2.92 -31.90
N GLU A 571 -8.20 1.63 -31.62
CA GLU A 571 -9.40 0.88 -31.23
C GLU A 571 -9.44 0.85 -29.70
N LEU A 572 -10.44 1.48 -29.06
CA LEU A 572 -10.44 1.72 -27.60
C LEU A 572 -10.62 0.46 -26.74
N GLY A 573 -10.86 -0.69 -27.37
CA GLY A 573 -11.00 -1.99 -26.70
C GLY A 573 -12.39 -2.21 -26.08
N ALA A 574 -12.47 -3.18 -25.17
CA ALA A 574 -13.72 -3.64 -24.57
C ALA A 574 -14.09 -2.89 -23.28
N GLU A 575 -13.13 -2.23 -22.63
CA GLU A 575 -13.35 -1.51 -21.37
C GLU A 575 -13.78 -0.06 -21.63
N LEU A 576 -15.02 0.11 -22.11
CA LEU A 576 -15.60 1.43 -22.45
C LEU A 576 -16.26 2.15 -21.27
N SER A 577 -16.24 1.59 -20.05
CA SER A 577 -16.79 2.25 -18.85
C SER A 577 -16.10 3.57 -18.48
N ARG A 578 -14.94 3.85 -19.09
CA ARG A 578 -14.15 5.08 -18.91
C ARG A 578 -14.25 6.04 -20.10
N LEU A 579 -15.12 5.75 -21.06
CA LEU A 579 -15.37 6.61 -22.21
C LEU A 579 -16.08 7.88 -21.74
N ARG A 580 -15.29 8.93 -21.50
CA ARG A 580 -15.76 10.27 -21.12
C ARG A 580 -15.33 11.28 -22.17
N VAL A 581 -16.07 12.38 -22.27
CA VAL A 581 -15.78 13.48 -23.19
C VAL A 581 -14.36 14.00 -22.98
N ASP A 582 -13.94 14.24 -21.74
CA ASP A 582 -12.60 14.75 -21.40
C ASP A 582 -11.48 13.82 -21.89
N SER A 583 -11.62 12.52 -21.64
CA SER A 583 -10.63 11.50 -22.00
C SER A 583 -10.47 11.39 -23.51
N LEU A 584 -11.59 11.40 -24.25
CA LEU A 584 -11.57 11.38 -25.71
C LEU A 584 -10.99 12.66 -26.29
N GLU A 585 -11.37 13.82 -25.74
CA GLU A 585 -10.85 15.12 -26.19
C GLU A 585 -9.33 15.17 -26.01
N ALA A 586 -8.83 14.81 -24.83
CA ALA A 586 -7.40 14.74 -24.53
C ALA A 586 -6.69 13.80 -25.51
N LEU A 587 -7.26 12.61 -25.75
CA LEU A 587 -6.69 11.64 -26.70
C LEU A 587 -6.61 12.20 -28.13
N VAL A 588 -7.68 12.79 -28.66
CA VAL A 588 -7.68 13.39 -30.01
C VAL A 588 -6.65 14.52 -30.11
N ARG A 589 -6.61 15.43 -29.12
CA ARG A 589 -5.67 16.57 -29.12
C ARG A 589 -4.21 16.13 -28.97
N CYS A 590 -3.92 15.14 -28.14
CA CYS A 590 -2.55 14.64 -27.96
C CYS A 590 -2.08 13.89 -29.22
N LEU A 591 -2.91 13.03 -29.81
CA LEU A 591 -2.58 12.34 -31.06
C LEU A 591 -2.36 13.33 -32.21
N ALA A 592 -3.20 14.36 -32.34
CA ALA A 592 -3.04 15.36 -33.39
C ALA A 592 -1.76 16.19 -33.22
N ARG A 593 -1.30 16.43 -31.98
CA ARG A 593 -0.03 17.10 -31.69
C ARG A 593 1.17 16.21 -31.98
N ALA A 594 1.12 14.95 -31.53
CA ALA A 594 2.17 13.95 -31.78
C ALA A 594 2.44 13.70 -33.27
N LEU A 595 1.46 13.95 -34.15
CA LEU A 595 1.59 13.80 -35.60
C LEU A 595 2.11 15.06 -36.33
N ARG A 596 2.30 16.18 -35.61
CA ARG A 596 2.82 17.44 -36.18
C ARG A 596 4.30 17.66 -35.90
N ASP A 597 4.76 17.11 -34.78
CA ASP A 597 6.16 17.11 -34.36
C ASP A 597 6.92 15.99 -35.08
#